data_AF-A0A5J9TXD6-F1
#
_entry.id   AF-A0A5J9TXD6-F1
#
_cell.length_a   1.000
_cell.length_b   1.000
_cell.length_c   1.000
_cell.angle_alpha   90.00
_cell.angle_beta   90.00
_cell.angle_gamma   90.00
#
_symmetry.space_group_name_H-M   'P 1'
#
loop_
_entity.id
_entity.type
_entity.pdbx_description
1 polymer ?
#
loop_
_entity_poly.entity_id
_entity_poly.type
_entity_poly.pdbx_seq_one_letter_code
_entity_poly.pdbx_strand_id
1 'polypeptide(L)'
;MAAGLSGAAMTSFVAKNPLLAAAARRRAGPPLAGRALAFSPLTARSAPRRRGLGTVTCFVPQDTQQPAASSPAPVPVPEAAAALDEEARAVAARRIAERKARKRSERRTYLVAAVMSSLGVTSMAVAAVYYRFSWQMEGGEVPVTEMLGTFALSVGAAVGMEFWARWAHRALWHASLWHMHESHHRPREGPFELNDVFAIINAAPAIALLYYGFFHRGFVPGLCFGAGLGITLFGMAYMFVHDGLVHRRFPVGPIANVPYFRRVAAAHKIHHMDKYEGVPYGLFMGPKELEEVGGVEDLEKELARIGRSL
;
A
#
# COMPACT_ATOMS: atom_id res chain seq x y z
N MET A 1 -69.80 31.42 18.31
CA MET A 1 -69.27 32.17 17.16
C MET A 1 -68.00 32.87 17.60
N ALA A 2 -66.92 32.75 16.80
CA ALA A 2 -65.72 33.61 16.71
C ALA A 2 -64.93 33.89 18.01
N ALA A 3 -63.62 34.04 18.04
CA ALA A 3 -62.49 33.80 17.17
C ALA A 3 -61.27 34.01 18.09
N GLY A 4 -60.15 33.34 17.86
CA GLY A 4 -58.93 33.63 18.61
C GLY A 4 -57.74 33.04 17.90
N LEU A 5 -56.81 33.91 17.46
CA LEU A 5 -55.41 33.60 17.18
C LEU A 5 -54.64 34.92 16.94
N SER A 6 -53.78 35.26 17.90
CA SER A 6 -52.54 36.07 17.80
C SER A 6 -51.93 35.97 19.20
N GLY A 7 -50.68 35.61 19.50
CA GLY A 7 -49.40 35.72 18.80
C GLY A 7 -48.40 36.21 19.86
N ALA A 8 -47.38 35.42 20.25
CA ALA A 8 -46.21 35.82 21.06
C ALA A 8 -45.22 34.65 21.14
N ALA A 9 -44.03 34.75 20.52
CA ALA A 9 -42.78 35.33 21.04
C ALA A 9 -41.93 34.32 21.84
N MET A 10 -40.84 33.86 21.20
CA MET A 10 -39.82 32.98 21.77
C MET A 10 -38.82 33.76 22.63
N THR A 11 -38.53 33.25 23.83
CA THR A 11 -37.42 33.70 24.68
C THR A 11 -36.36 32.59 24.78
N SER A 12 -35.11 32.98 24.53
CA SER A 12 -33.91 32.13 24.64
C SER A 12 -33.52 31.91 26.10
N PHE A 13 -33.26 30.66 26.48
CA PHE A 13 -32.61 30.33 27.75
C PHE A 13 -31.13 29.99 27.51
N VAL A 14 -30.26 30.81 28.11
CA VAL A 14 -28.81 30.59 28.25
C VAL A 14 -28.58 29.69 29.46
N ALA A 15 -28.05 28.49 29.25
CA ALA A 15 -27.61 27.59 30.32
C ALA A 15 -26.09 27.70 30.50
N LYS A 16 -25.66 28.18 31.68
CA LYS A 16 -24.27 28.20 32.14
C LYS A 16 -23.92 26.84 32.75
N ASN A 17 -22.86 26.19 32.26
CA ASN A 17 -22.32 24.95 32.84
C ASN A 17 -21.06 25.26 33.69
N PRO A 18 -21.06 25.02 35.01
CA PRO A 18 -19.89 25.23 35.86
C PRO A 18 -19.22 23.89 36.21
N LEU A 19 -18.31 23.41 35.36
CA LEU A 19 -17.43 22.27 35.68
C LEU A 19 -16.01 22.48 35.12
N LEU A 20 -15.46 23.67 35.35
CA LEU A 20 -14.05 23.99 35.15
C LEU A 20 -13.62 25.02 36.21
N ALA A 21 -13.26 24.58 37.42
CA ALA A 21 -12.35 25.28 38.33
C ALA A 21 -12.30 24.60 39.72
N ALA A 22 -11.35 23.69 39.92
CA ALA A 22 -10.65 23.32 41.17
C ALA A 22 -10.17 21.85 41.00
N ALA A 23 -8.91 21.47 41.15
CA ALA A 23 -7.85 22.03 41.94
C ALA A 23 -6.49 21.75 41.31
N ALA A 24 -5.70 22.81 41.16
CA ALA A 24 -4.25 22.73 41.04
C ALA A 24 -3.64 22.75 42.45
N ARG A 25 -2.87 21.72 42.84
CA ARG A 25 -1.53 21.84 43.45
C ARG A 25 -0.97 20.48 43.93
N ARG A 26 0.13 20.10 43.25
CA ARG A 26 1.41 19.55 43.73
C ARG A 26 1.41 18.24 44.56
N ARG A 27 2.09 17.23 44.00
CA ARG A 27 3.29 16.62 44.63
C ARG A 27 4.21 16.01 43.56
N ALA A 28 5.45 16.49 43.55
CA ALA A 28 6.53 15.98 42.73
C ALA A 28 7.06 14.66 43.34
N GLY A 29 7.19 13.62 42.52
CA GLY A 29 7.87 12.37 42.86
C GLY A 29 9.34 12.40 42.38
N PRO A 30 10.24 11.67 43.05
CA PRO A 30 11.68 11.70 42.76
C PRO A 30 12.05 10.93 41.47
N PRO A 31 13.23 11.20 40.87
CA PRO A 31 13.63 10.57 39.62
C PRO A 31 14.12 9.14 39.86
N LEU A 32 13.64 8.19 39.05
CA LEU A 32 14.14 6.82 39.06
C LEU A 32 15.45 6.77 38.25
N ALA A 33 16.55 6.59 38.99
CA ALA A 33 17.88 6.35 38.50
C ALA A 33 17.93 5.04 37.67
N GLY A 34 18.65 5.12 36.56
CA GLY A 34 18.87 4.01 35.64
C GLY A 34 19.57 2.83 36.30
N ARG A 35 19.07 1.63 35.98
CA ARG A 35 19.77 0.37 36.16
C ARG A 35 19.96 -0.25 34.77
N ALA A 36 21.19 -0.18 34.29
CA ALA A 36 21.65 -0.90 33.13
C ALA A 36 21.61 -2.41 33.41
N LEU A 37 21.04 -3.18 32.48
CA LEU A 37 21.36 -4.60 32.34
C LEU A 37 21.69 -4.88 30.87
N ALA A 38 22.84 -5.52 30.73
CA ALA A 38 23.55 -5.82 29.51
C ALA A 38 22.83 -6.91 28.71
N PHE A 39 22.76 -6.74 27.39
CA PHE A 39 23.19 -7.72 26.38
C PHE A 39 22.84 -7.13 25.00
N SER A 40 23.82 -6.51 24.35
CA SER A 40 23.75 -6.07 22.96
C SER A 40 24.94 -6.70 22.24
N PRO A 41 24.75 -7.66 21.32
CA PRO A 41 25.81 -8.06 20.43
C PRO A 41 25.89 -7.05 19.28
N LEU A 42 27.10 -6.88 18.73
CA LEU A 42 27.44 -6.05 17.56
C LEU A 42 27.94 -4.62 17.86
N THR A 43 29.07 -4.55 18.55
CA THR A 43 30.05 -3.47 18.36
C THR A 43 30.86 -3.71 17.09
N ALA A 44 30.52 -3.02 16.00
CA ALA A 44 31.45 -2.73 14.91
C ALA A 44 31.31 -1.25 14.55
N ARG A 45 32.08 -0.40 15.25
CA ARG A 45 32.26 1.01 14.88
C ARG A 45 33.14 1.09 13.64
N SER A 46 32.55 1.16 12.46
CA SER A 46 33.22 1.73 11.29
C SER A 46 33.14 3.25 11.37
N ALA A 47 34.30 3.90 11.50
CA ALA A 47 34.43 5.36 11.52
C ALA A 47 33.84 6.01 10.25
N PRO A 48 33.28 7.23 10.33
CA PRO A 48 32.87 7.97 9.14
C PRO A 48 34.11 8.42 8.37
N ARG A 49 34.32 7.83 7.19
CA ARG A 49 35.35 8.26 6.24
C ARG A 49 34.93 9.64 5.70
N ARG A 50 35.54 10.72 6.19
CA ARG A 50 35.43 12.06 5.61
C ARG A 50 35.73 11.97 4.11
N ARG A 51 34.70 12.10 3.26
CA ARG A 51 34.90 12.46 1.85
C ARG A 51 35.28 13.94 1.84
N GLY A 52 36.57 14.22 1.63
CA GLY A 52 37.00 15.57 1.29
C GLY A 52 36.27 16.02 0.03
N LEU A 53 35.79 17.27 0.02
CA LEU A 53 35.43 17.95 -1.21
C LEU A 53 36.70 18.04 -2.06
N GLY A 54 36.82 17.16 -3.06
CA GLY A 54 37.77 17.33 -4.13
C GLY A 54 37.21 18.37 -5.08
N THR A 55 37.77 19.58 -5.05
CA THR A 55 37.55 20.61 -6.06
C THR A 55 37.94 20.01 -7.42
N VAL A 56 36.97 19.83 -8.31
CA VAL A 56 37.25 19.46 -9.70
C VAL A 56 37.62 20.75 -10.42
N THR A 57 38.92 20.98 -10.61
CA THR A 57 39.41 22.07 -11.46
C THR A 57 39.29 21.61 -12.91
N CYS A 58 38.32 22.16 -13.65
CA CYS A 58 38.26 22.00 -15.10
C CYS A 58 39.42 22.79 -15.72
N PHE A 59 40.47 22.09 -16.17
CA PHE A 59 41.52 22.70 -16.98
C PHE A 59 41.03 22.73 -18.43
N VAL A 60 40.74 23.92 -18.95
CA VAL A 60 40.51 24.17 -20.38
C VAL A 60 41.88 24.39 -21.00
N PRO A 61 42.38 23.51 -21.88
CA PRO A 61 43.62 23.76 -22.60
C PRO A 61 43.44 24.98 -23.50
N GLN A 62 44.31 25.98 -23.38
CA GLN A 62 44.37 27.08 -24.33
C GLN A 62 44.96 26.57 -25.65
N ASP A 63 44.25 26.83 -26.74
CA ASP A 63 44.70 26.58 -28.11
C ASP A 63 46.03 27.30 -28.36
N THR A 64 47.12 26.55 -28.31
CA THR A 64 48.41 27.03 -28.79
C THR A 64 48.55 26.51 -30.22
N GLN A 65 48.43 27.40 -31.21
CA GLN A 65 48.70 27.09 -32.61
C GLN A 65 50.14 26.55 -32.74
N GLN A 66 50.26 25.29 -33.15
CA GLN A 66 51.51 24.68 -33.55
C GLN A 66 51.46 24.42 -35.05
N PRO A 67 52.49 24.83 -35.83
CA PRO A 67 52.44 24.75 -37.28
C PRO A 67 52.54 23.30 -37.76
N ALA A 68 51.91 23.05 -38.90
CA ALA A 68 51.72 21.75 -39.54
C ALA A 68 53.01 20.91 -39.60
N ALA A 69 53.00 19.80 -38.87
CA ALA A 69 53.91 18.67 -39.06
C ALA A 69 53.08 17.47 -39.54
N SER A 70 53.57 16.85 -40.60
CA SER A 70 53.10 15.66 -41.33
C SER A 70 52.27 14.64 -40.54
N SER A 71 51.19 14.16 -41.17
CA SER A 71 50.36 13.03 -40.71
C SER A 71 51.20 11.83 -40.27
N PRO A 72 51.03 11.31 -39.03
CA PRO A 72 51.51 9.98 -38.72
C PRO A 72 50.55 8.95 -39.33
N ALA A 73 51.11 7.89 -39.91
CA ALA A 73 50.38 6.72 -40.38
C ALA A 73 49.53 6.11 -39.24
N PRO A 74 48.43 5.39 -39.53
CA PRO A 74 47.60 4.80 -38.49
C PRO A 74 48.46 3.81 -37.67
N VAL A 75 48.73 4.18 -36.42
CA VAL A 75 49.41 3.30 -35.47
C VAL A 75 48.48 2.12 -35.20
N PRO A 76 48.91 0.86 -35.41
CA PRO A 76 48.09 -0.28 -35.04
C PRO A 76 47.88 -0.25 -33.52
N VAL A 77 46.61 -0.24 -33.10
CA VAL A 77 46.27 -0.44 -31.69
C VAL A 77 46.95 -1.76 -31.26
N PRO A 78 47.75 -1.78 -30.17
CA PRO A 78 48.38 -3.01 -29.73
C PRO A 78 47.29 -4.06 -29.51
N GLU A 79 47.44 -5.23 -30.14
CA GLU A 79 46.49 -6.36 -30.08
C GLU A 79 46.13 -6.72 -28.62
N ALA A 80 47.08 -6.53 -27.70
CA ALA A 80 46.90 -6.68 -26.26
C ALA A 80 45.91 -5.66 -25.64
N ALA A 81 45.88 -4.41 -26.09
CA ALA A 81 44.94 -3.40 -25.58
C ALA A 81 43.50 -3.67 -26.05
N ALA A 82 43.33 -4.18 -27.27
CA ALA A 82 42.04 -4.64 -27.77
C ALA A 82 41.56 -5.92 -27.03
N ALA A 83 42.46 -6.86 -26.76
CA ALA A 83 42.16 -8.08 -26.02
C ALA A 83 41.75 -7.81 -24.54
N LEU A 84 42.37 -6.84 -23.88
CA LEU A 84 42.01 -6.44 -22.51
C LEU A 84 40.62 -5.77 -22.43
N ASP A 85 40.24 -4.99 -23.44
CA ASP A 85 38.90 -4.41 -23.53
C ASP A 85 37.84 -5.48 -23.84
N GLU A 86 38.17 -6.47 -24.68
CA GLU A 86 37.29 -7.61 -24.97
C GLU A 86 37.08 -8.51 -23.74
N GLU A 87 38.12 -8.79 -22.96
CA GLU A 87 38.02 -9.51 -21.69
C GLU A 87 37.18 -8.74 -20.65
N ALA A 88 37.38 -7.42 -20.53
CA ALA A 88 36.57 -6.57 -19.64
C ALA A 88 35.09 -6.57 -20.03
N ARG A 89 34.78 -6.51 -21.34
CA ARG A 89 33.40 -6.61 -21.87
C ARG A 89 32.81 -8.00 -21.60
N ALA A 90 33.58 -9.08 -21.76
CA ALA A 90 33.14 -10.44 -21.46
C ALA A 90 32.82 -10.63 -19.96
N VAL A 91 33.65 -10.10 -19.06
CA VAL A 91 33.40 -10.11 -17.61
C VAL A 91 32.17 -9.29 -17.25
N ALA A 92 31.97 -8.11 -17.87
CA ALA A 92 30.78 -7.31 -17.66
C ALA A 92 29.51 -8.03 -18.14
N ALA A 93 29.55 -8.65 -19.32
CA ALA A 93 28.45 -9.44 -19.87
C ALA A 93 28.11 -10.63 -18.97
N ARG A 94 29.11 -11.35 -18.45
CA ARG A 94 28.91 -12.45 -17.49
C ARG A 94 28.27 -11.96 -16.19
N ARG A 95 28.73 -10.85 -15.62
CA ARG A 95 28.12 -10.25 -14.41
C ARG A 95 26.67 -9.83 -14.65
N ILE A 96 26.35 -9.27 -15.82
CA ILE A 96 24.98 -8.92 -16.21
C ILE A 96 24.12 -10.19 -16.35
N ALA A 97 24.65 -11.24 -16.99
CA ALA A 97 23.97 -12.51 -17.15
C ALA A 97 23.69 -13.19 -15.79
N GLU A 98 24.67 -13.23 -14.89
CA GLU A 98 24.51 -13.75 -13.52
C GLU A 98 23.47 -12.95 -12.73
N ARG A 99 23.51 -11.61 -12.79
CA ARG A 99 22.48 -10.75 -12.18
C ARG A 99 21.10 -11.02 -12.75
N LYS A 100 20.98 -11.20 -14.08
CA LYS A 100 19.71 -11.51 -14.75
C LYS A 100 19.19 -12.90 -14.37
N ALA A 101 20.08 -13.89 -14.25
CA ALA A 101 19.76 -15.24 -13.80
C ALA A 101 19.28 -15.24 -12.34
N ARG A 102 19.97 -14.52 -11.44
CA ARG A 102 19.56 -14.35 -10.04
C ARG A 102 18.19 -13.67 -9.91
N LYS A 103 17.95 -12.57 -10.63
CA LYS A 103 16.62 -11.92 -10.64
C LYS A 103 15.53 -12.87 -11.16
N ARG A 104 15.86 -13.73 -12.12
CA ARG A 104 14.91 -14.73 -12.64
C ARG A 104 14.62 -15.82 -11.62
N SER A 105 15.62 -16.32 -10.89
CA SER A 105 15.40 -17.30 -9.83
C SER A 105 14.59 -16.70 -8.67
N GLU A 106 14.92 -15.49 -8.21
CA GLU A 106 14.15 -14.76 -7.19
C GLU A 106 12.67 -14.62 -7.62
N ARG A 107 12.41 -14.13 -8.84
CA ARG A 107 11.04 -14.03 -9.38
C ARG A 107 10.30 -15.37 -9.41
N ARG A 108 10.99 -16.46 -9.77
CA ARG A 108 10.40 -17.81 -9.76
C ARG A 108 10.05 -18.25 -8.34
N THR A 109 10.95 -18.05 -7.38
CA THR A 109 10.69 -18.35 -5.97
C THR A 109 9.49 -17.58 -5.45
N TYR A 110 9.40 -16.28 -5.74
CA TYR A 110 8.24 -15.48 -5.36
C TYR A 110 6.95 -15.92 -6.04
N LEU A 111 7.00 -16.30 -7.32
CA LEU A 111 5.84 -16.82 -8.02
C LEU A 111 5.34 -18.12 -7.38
N VAL A 112 6.25 -19.04 -7.08
CA VAL A 112 5.90 -20.30 -6.40
C VAL A 112 5.31 -20.02 -5.02
N ALA A 113 5.94 -19.16 -4.23
CA ALA A 113 5.42 -18.76 -2.92
C ALA A 113 4.02 -18.15 -3.03
N ALA A 114 3.80 -17.22 -3.97
CA ALA A 114 2.51 -16.60 -4.22
C ALA A 114 1.45 -17.65 -4.60
N VAL A 115 1.76 -18.57 -5.52
CA VAL A 115 0.83 -19.64 -5.93
C VAL A 115 0.49 -20.55 -4.74
N MET A 116 1.48 -20.99 -3.96
CA MET A 116 1.25 -21.83 -2.78
C MET A 116 0.43 -21.11 -1.72
N SER A 117 0.71 -19.83 -1.45
CA SER A 117 -0.07 -19.02 -0.51
C SER A 117 -1.51 -18.83 -0.99
N SER A 118 -1.72 -18.50 -2.27
CA SER A 118 -3.06 -18.36 -2.85
C SER A 118 -3.85 -19.67 -2.77
N LEU A 119 -3.22 -20.81 -3.10
CA LEU A 119 -3.84 -22.13 -2.95
C LEU A 119 -4.17 -22.44 -1.49
N GLY A 120 -3.26 -22.17 -0.55
CA GLY A 120 -3.47 -22.39 0.87
C GLY A 120 -4.63 -21.56 1.43
N VAL A 121 -4.65 -20.26 1.14
CA VAL A 121 -5.71 -19.35 1.59
C VAL A 121 -7.05 -19.72 0.97
N THR A 122 -7.09 -20.02 -0.33
CA THR A 122 -8.32 -20.42 -1.01
C THR A 122 -8.85 -21.74 -0.47
N SER A 123 -7.96 -22.73 -0.26
CA SER A 123 -8.35 -24.03 0.31
C SER A 123 -8.88 -23.89 1.73
N MET A 124 -8.25 -23.05 2.55
CA MET A 124 -8.71 -22.76 3.91
C MET A 124 -10.08 -22.06 3.90
N ALA A 125 -10.31 -21.11 2.99
CA ALA A 125 -11.60 -20.43 2.87
C ALA A 125 -12.71 -21.41 2.43
N VAL A 126 -12.43 -22.25 1.42
CA VAL A 126 -13.37 -23.29 0.96
C VAL A 126 -13.67 -24.27 2.09
N ALA A 127 -12.65 -24.75 2.80
CA ALA A 127 -12.83 -25.64 3.94
C ALA A 127 -13.64 -24.98 5.06
N ALA A 128 -13.38 -23.71 5.40
CA ALA A 128 -14.13 -22.99 6.42
C ALA A 128 -15.61 -22.84 6.06
N VAL A 129 -15.91 -22.46 4.81
CA VAL A 129 -17.30 -22.40 4.32
C VAL A 129 -17.95 -23.78 4.37
N TYR A 130 -17.27 -24.81 3.88
CA TYR A 130 -17.77 -26.19 3.90
C TYR A 130 -18.07 -26.68 5.32
N TYR A 131 -17.10 -26.55 6.24
CA TYR A 131 -17.25 -27.01 7.62
C TYR A 131 -18.35 -26.28 8.35
N ARG A 132 -18.50 -24.97 8.12
CA ARG A 132 -19.58 -24.17 8.70
C ARG A 132 -20.94 -24.74 8.29
N PHE A 133 -21.19 -24.91 6.99
CA PHE A 133 -22.46 -25.43 6.51
C PHE A 133 -22.67 -26.91 6.86
N SER A 134 -21.63 -27.73 6.84
CA SER A 134 -21.74 -29.14 7.26
C SER A 134 -22.10 -29.26 8.75
N TRP A 135 -21.46 -28.43 9.60
CA TRP A 135 -21.76 -28.38 11.03
C TRP A 135 -23.16 -27.84 11.30
N GLN A 136 -23.66 -26.95 10.45
CA GLN A 136 -24.99 -26.41 10.59
C GLN A 136 -26.08 -27.38 10.14
N MET A 137 -25.84 -28.16 9.09
CA MET A 137 -26.82 -29.15 8.62
C MET A 137 -26.95 -30.32 9.58
N GLU A 138 -25.87 -30.79 10.22
CA GLU A 138 -25.86 -32.05 11.00
C GLU A 138 -26.47 -33.26 10.24
N GLY A 139 -26.45 -33.24 8.90
CA GLY A 139 -27.11 -34.23 8.05
C GLY A 139 -28.60 -33.97 7.75
N GLY A 140 -29.15 -32.85 8.21
CA GLY A 140 -30.48 -32.35 7.91
C GLY A 140 -30.57 -31.55 6.60
N GLU A 141 -31.63 -30.76 6.46
CA GLU A 141 -31.92 -29.99 5.24
C GLU A 141 -30.89 -28.88 4.96
N VAL A 142 -30.69 -28.58 3.67
CA VAL A 142 -29.81 -27.51 3.23
C VAL A 142 -30.40 -26.15 3.61
N PRO A 143 -29.71 -25.29 4.40
CA PRO A 143 -30.24 -24.00 4.84
C PRO A 143 -30.13 -22.95 3.72
N VAL A 144 -30.96 -23.08 2.68
CA VAL A 144 -30.89 -22.26 1.45
C VAL A 144 -30.95 -20.77 1.75
N THR A 145 -31.85 -20.33 2.63
CA THR A 145 -32.02 -18.91 2.99
C THR A 145 -30.74 -18.32 3.57
N GLU A 146 -30.07 -19.07 4.44
CA GLU A 146 -28.81 -18.66 5.02
C GLU A 146 -27.65 -18.72 4.05
N MET A 147 -27.58 -19.74 3.19
CA MET A 147 -26.56 -19.81 2.13
C MET A 147 -26.65 -18.58 1.22
N LEU A 148 -27.86 -18.24 0.77
CA LEU A 148 -28.11 -17.06 -0.05
C LEU A 148 -27.79 -15.77 0.70
N GLY A 149 -28.21 -15.67 1.97
CA GLY A 149 -27.90 -14.52 2.81
C GLY A 149 -26.40 -14.34 3.03
N THR A 150 -25.69 -15.42 3.33
CA THR A 150 -24.22 -15.44 3.53
C THR A 150 -23.52 -15.00 2.26
N PHE A 151 -23.92 -15.54 1.10
CA PHE A 151 -23.35 -15.17 -0.20
C PHE A 151 -23.62 -13.70 -0.53
N ALA A 152 -24.87 -13.26 -0.39
CA ALA A 152 -25.26 -11.88 -0.66
C ALA A 152 -24.53 -10.88 0.25
N LEU A 153 -24.41 -11.17 1.54
CA LEU A 153 -23.67 -10.32 2.48
C LEU A 153 -22.16 -10.34 2.20
N SER A 154 -21.59 -11.45 1.73
CA SER A 154 -20.19 -11.51 1.32
C SER A 154 -19.91 -10.62 0.11
N VAL A 155 -20.71 -10.74 -0.95
CA VAL A 155 -20.59 -9.88 -2.14
C VAL A 155 -20.87 -8.42 -1.79
N GLY A 156 -21.95 -8.18 -1.05
CA GLY A 156 -22.37 -6.85 -0.62
C GLY A 156 -21.32 -6.16 0.26
N ALA A 157 -20.72 -6.86 1.21
CA ALA A 157 -19.65 -6.33 2.04
C ALA A 157 -18.37 -6.08 1.23
N ALA A 158 -18.00 -6.99 0.32
CA ALA A 158 -16.82 -6.80 -0.53
C ALA A 158 -16.93 -5.53 -1.40
N VAL A 159 -18.11 -5.29 -1.99
CA VAL A 159 -18.40 -4.06 -2.75
C VAL A 159 -18.52 -2.84 -1.84
N GLY A 160 -19.25 -2.97 -0.74
CA GLY A 160 -19.47 -1.89 0.23
C GLY A 160 -18.18 -1.38 0.85
N MET A 161 -17.18 -2.25 1.03
CA MET A 161 -15.86 -1.86 1.52
C MET A 161 -15.11 -0.90 0.60
N GLU A 162 -15.33 -0.92 -0.72
CA GLU A 162 -14.76 0.10 -1.62
C GLU A 162 -15.31 1.49 -1.30
N PHE A 163 -16.63 1.60 -1.10
CA PHE A 163 -17.28 2.85 -0.75
C PHE A 163 -16.85 3.33 0.65
N TRP A 164 -16.79 2.42 1.61
CA TRP A 164 -16.30 2.71 2.96
C TRP A 164 -14.84 3.18 2.93
N ALA A 165 -13.95 2.45 2.24
CA ALA A 165 -12.54 2.80 2.14
C ALA A 165 -12.36 4.15 1.44
N ARG A 166 -13.05 4.41 0.34
CA ARG A 166 -13.05 5.71 -0.35
C ARG A 166 -13.47 6.85 0.59
N TRP A 167 -14.57 6.68 1.31
CA TRP A 167 -15.04 7.68 2.27
C TRP A 167 -14.03 7.88 3.41
N ALA A 168 -13.55 6.80 4.03
CA ALA A 168 -12.60 6.85 5.14
C ALA A 168 -11.27 7.48 4.69
N HIS A 169 -10.81 7.16 3.48
CA HIS A 169 -9.59 7.72 2.92
C HIS A 169 -9.70 9.25 2.79
N ARG A 170 -10.80 9.76 2.22
CA ARG A 170 -11.04 11.20 2.11
C ARG A 170 -11.30 11.87 3.46
N ALA A 171 -12.25 11.35 4.23
CA ALA A 171 -12.83 12.03 5.38
C ALA A 171 -12.04 11.82 6.69
N LEU A 172 -11.25 10.74 6.78
CA LEU A 172 -10.47 10.41 7.96
C LEU A 172 -8.98 10.49 7.66
N TRP A 173 -8.48 9.72 6.67
CA TRP A 173 -7.04 9.57 6.43
C TRP A 173 -6.41 10.84 5.85
N HIS A 174 -7.09 11.57 4.98
CA HIS A 174 -6.67 12.90 4.49
C HIS A 174 -7.09 14.07 5.39
N ALA A 175 -7.67 13.78 6.56
CA ALA A 175 -8.10 14.79 7.51
C ALA A 175 -7.49 14.53 8.90
N SER A 176 -8.26 14.01 9.84
CA SER A 176 -7.84 13.84 11.24
C SER A 176 -6.73 12.80 11.42
N LEU A 177 -6.60 11.84 10.52
CA LEU A 177 -5.62 10.74 10.58
C LEU A 177 -4.46 10.90 9.58
N TRP A 178 -4.24 12.12 9.05
CA TRP A 178 -3.15 12.41 8.12
C TRP A 178 -1.78 12.04 8.68
N HIS A 179 -1.52 12.30 9.97
CA HIS A 179 -0.24 11.93 10.59
C HIS A 179 0.10 10.43 10.49
N MET A 180 -0.90 9.55 10.35
CA MET A 180 -0.68 8.12 10.11
C MET A 180 -0.54 7.81 8.61
N HIS A 181 -1.38 8.45 7.79
CA HIS A 181 -1.44 8.24 6.34
C HIS A 181 -0.29 8.92 5.58
N GLU A 182 0.33 9.96 6.11
CA GLU A 182 1.43 10.69 5.49
C GLU A 182 2.63 9.78 5.20
N SER A 183 2.86 8.79 6.07
CA SER A 183 3.89 7.77 5.84
C SER A 183 3.73 7.02 4.52
N HIS A 184 2.49 6.97 4.02
CA HIS A 184 2.13 6.33 2.76
C HIS A 184 2.38 7.20 1.53
N HIS A 185 2.26 8.52 1.68
CA HIS A 185 2.51 9.50 0.60
C HIS A 185 3.99 9.79 0.39
N ARG A 186 4.83 9.45 1.37
CA ARG A 186 6.28 9.66 1.31
C ARG A 186 6.99 8.41 0.78
N PRO A 187 8.21 8.56 0.21
CA PRO A 187 9.03 7.42 -0.16
C PRO A 187 9.28 6.50 1.04
N ARG A 188 8.97 5.21 0.88
CA ARG A 188 9.07 4.21 1.93
C ARG A 188 10.52 3.95 2.37
N GLU A 189 10.75 3.95 3.68
CA GLU A 189 12.08 3.72 4.29
C GLU A 189 12.29 2.29 4.84
N GLY A 190 11.25 1.45 4.90
CA GLY A 190 11.32 0.11 5.51
C GLY A 190 10.14 -0.81 5.15
N PRO A 191 10.10 -2.06 5.64
CA PRO A 191 9.06 -3.04 5.28
C PRO A 191 7.65 -2.67 5.78
N PHE A 192 7.54 -1.85 6.82
CA PHE A 192 6.28 -1.42 7.42
C PHE A 192 6.15 0.11 7.36
N GLU A 193 4.92 0.58 7.26
CA GLU A 193 4.52 1.99 7.33
C GLU A 193 3.52 2.18 8.48
N LEU A 194 3.48 3.37 9.08
CA LEU A 194 2.47 3.69 10.11
C LEU A 194 1.05 3.52 9.55
N ASN A 195 0.88 3.77 8.25
CA ASN A 195 -0.35 3.54 7.50
C ASN A 195 -0.86 2.08 7.56
N ASP A 196 0.01 1.09 7.79
CA ASP A 196 -0.40 -0.33 7.85
C ASP A 196 -1.37 -0.61 9.01
N VAL A 197 -1.45 0.30 9.99
CA VAL A 197 -2.45 0.26 11.08
C VAL A 197 -3.88 0.24 10.55
N PHE A 198 -4.18 0.89 9.42
CA PHE A 198 -5.53 0.91 8.87
C PHE A 198 -5.94 -0.47 8.36
N ALA A 199 -5.00 -1.26 7.84
CA ALA A 199 -5.27 -2.65 7.48
C ALA A 199 -5.62 -3.48 8.72
N ILE A 200 -4.92 -3.28 9.84
CA ILE A 200 -5.20 -3.97 11.11
C ILE A 200 -6.56 -3.57 11.68
N ILE A 201 -6.87 -2.26 11.69
CA ILE A 201 -8.16 -1.74 12.18
C ILE A 201 -9.34 -2.32 11.38
N ASN A 202 -9.21 -2.46 10.07
CA ASN A 202 -10.25 -3.06 9.23
C ASN A 202 -10.25 -4.61 9.29
N ALA A 203 -9.13 -5.25 9.60
CA ALA A 203 -9.06 -6.71 9.78
C ALA A 203 -9.74 -7.17 11.07
N ALA A 204 -9.65 -6.39 12.16
CA ALA A 204 -10.27 -6.72 13.44
C ALA A 204 -11.79 -7.01 13.35
N PRO A 205 -12.64 -6.14 12.76
CA PRO A 205 -14.06 -6.44 12.63
C PRO A 205 -14.33 -7.63 11.70
N ALA A 206 -13.53 -7.84 10.65
CA ALA A 206 -13.66 -9.00 9.77
C ALA A 206 -13.42 -10.32 10.54
N ILE A 207 -12.36 -10.37 11.35
CA ILE A 207 -12.03 -11.53 12.20
C ILE A 207 -13.14 -11.77 13.23
N ALA A 208 -13.63 -10.71 13.88
CA ALA A 208 -14.71 -10.84 14.87
C ALA A 208 -16.00 -11.40 14.24
N LEU A 209 -16.37 -10.92 13.05
CA LEU A 209 -17.54 -11.39 12.30
C LEU A 209 -17.39 -12.84 11.83
N LEU A 210 -16.22 -13.20 11.30
CA LEU A 210 -15.90 -14.58 10.91
C LEU A 210 -15.93 -15.52 12.11
N TYR A 211 -15.31 -15.13 13.23
CA TYR A 211 -15.31 -15.90 14.46
C TYR A 211 -16.72 -16.15 14.97
N TYR A 212 -17.51 -15.08 15.14
CA TYR A 212 -18.89 -15.19 15.59
C TYR A 212 -19.72 -16.06 14.63
N GLY A 213 -19.62 -15.81 13.32
CA GLY A 213 -20.41 -16.51 12.31
C GLY A 213 -20.02 -17.97 12.07
N PHE A 214 -18.79 -18.35 12.43
CA PHE A 214 -18.31 -19.73 12.34
C PHE A 214 -18.71 -20.58 13.55
N PHE A 215 -18.67 -20.00 14.76
CA PHE A 215 -18.92 -20.74 16.00
C PHE A 215 -20.38 -20.72 16.49
N HIS A 216 -21.29 -20.05 15.77
CA HIS A 216 -22.71 -20.00 16.12
C HIS A 216 -23.58 -20.46 14.96
N ARG A 217 -24.68 -21.14 15.27
CA ARG A 217 -25.64 -21.63 14.27
C ARG A 217 -26.76 -20.63 14.02
N GLY A 218 -27.30 -20.70 12.81
CA GLY A 218 -28.51 -19.99 12.43
C GLY A 218 -28.23 -18.79 11.53
N PHE A 219 -29.34 -18.18 11.12
CA PHE A 219 -29.35 -17.21 10.03
C PHE A 219 -28.45 -16.00 10.30
N VAL A 220 -28.57 -15.38 11.48
CA VAL A 220 -27.79 -14.18 11.84
C VAL A 220 -26.28 -14.46 11.88
N PRO A 221 -25.78 -15.51 12.57
CA PRO A 221 -24.38 -15.93 12.43
C PRO A 221 -23.94 -16.16 10.98
N GLY A 222 -24.78 -16.75 10.13
CA GLY A 222 -24.48 -16.89 8.69
C GLY A 222 -24.27 -15.56 7.97
N LEU A 223 -25.12 -14.58 8.25
CA LEU A 223 -24.95 -13.22 7.72
C LEU A 223 -23.65 -12.57 8.21
N CYS A 224 -23.32 -12.72 9.50
CA CYS A 224 -22.06 -12.22 10.06
C CYS A 224 -20.86 -12.88 9.40
N PHE A 225 -20.90 -14.20 9.21
CA PHE A 225 -19.85 -14.93 8.51
C PHE A 225 -19.67 -14.42 7.08
N GLY A 226 -20.78 -14.23 6.36
CA GLY A 226 -20.80 -13.65 5.02
C GLY A 226 -20.16 -12.26 4.99
N ALA A 227 -20.59 -11.35 5.86
CA ALA A 227 -20.03 -10.00 5.95
C ALA A 227 -18.52 -10.02 6.26
N GLY A 228 -18.09 -10.83 7.22
CA GLY A 228 -16.67 -11.01 7.56
C GLY A 228 -15.85 -11.53 6.37
N LEU A 229 -16.38 -12.52 5.64
CA LEU A 229 -15.77 -13.05 4.42
C LEU A 229 -15.64 -11.98 3.34
N GLY A 230 -16.67 -11.16 3.13
CA GLY A 230 -16.65 -10.06 2.17
C GLY A 230 -15.60 -9.00 2.50
N ILE A 231 -15.49 -8.59 3.77
CA ILE A 231 -14.45 -7.65 4.23
C ILE A 231 -13.06 -8.26 4.03
N THR A 232 -12.86 -9.55 4.35
CA THR A 232 -11.57 -10.23 4.12
C THR A 232 -11.24 -10.33 2.63
N LEU A 233 -12.20 -10.64 1.77
CA LEU A 233 -12.00 -10.68 0.31
C LEU A 233 -11.58 -9.30 -0.23
N PHE A 234 -12.25 -8.23 0.20
CA PHE A 234 -11.84 -6.88 -0.14
C PHE A 234 -10.45 -6.55 0.38
N GLY A 235 -10.15 -6.86 1.65
CA GLY A 235 -8.83 -6.63 2.24
C GLY A 235 -7.71 -7.36 1.51
N MET A 236 -7.93 -8.61 1.08
CA MET A 236 -6.98 -9.34 0.24
C MET A 236 -6.82 -8.67 -1.13
N ALA A 237 -7.91 -8.32 -1.80
CA ALA A 237 -7.86 -7.63 -3.09
C ALA A 237 -7.11 -6.29 -2.98
N TYR A 238 -7.35 -5.54 -1.91
CA TYR A 238 -6.65 -4.30 -1.60
C TYR A 238 -5.16 -4.57 -1.40
N MET A 239 -4.77 -5.52 -0.56
CA MET A 239 -3.35 -5.86 -0.35
C MET A 239 -2.65 -6.23 -1.67
N PHE A 240 -3.26 -7.06 -2.53
CA PHE A 240 -2.64 -7.43 -3.81
C PHE A 240 -2.56 -6.25 -4.78
N VAL A 241 -3.62 -5.45 -4.91
CA VAL A 241 -3.65 -4.36 -5.89
C VAL A 241 -2.91 -3.14 -5.36
N HIS A 242 -3.28 -2.63 -4.20
CA HIS A 242 -2.63 -1.48 -3.59
C HIS A 242 -1.17 -1.78 -3.21
N ASP A 243 -0.93 -2.67 -2.26
CA ASP A 243 0.42 -2.89 -1.74
C ASP A 243 1.31 -3.66 -2.73
N GLY A 244 0.75 -4.68 -3.37
CA GLY A 244 1.45 -5.49 -4.34
C GLY A 244 1.68 -4.78 -5.69
N LEU A 245 0.62 -4.34 -6.37
CA LEU A 245 0.72 -3.78 -7.72
C LEU A 245 1.13 -2.31 -7.73
N VAL A 246 0.44 -1.46 -6.96
CA VAL A 246 0.70 -0.01 -6.99
C VAL A 246 2.01 0.31 -6.29
N HIS A 247 2.19 -0.19 -5.06
CA HIS A 247 3.37 0.11 -4.23
C HIS A 247 4.54 -0.85 -4.43
N ARG A 248 4.35 -1.91 -5.23
CA ARG A 248 5.40 -2.89 -5.54
C ARG A 248 6.04 -3.49 -4.28
N ARG A 249 5.30 -3.64 -3.18
CA ARG A 249 5.78 -4.24 -1.93
C ARG A 249 6.15 -5.71 -2.12
N PHE A 250 5.44 -6.41 -3.00
CA PHE A 250 5.71 -7.79 -3.39
C PHE A 250 5.22 -8.04 -4.83
N PRO A 251 5.79 -9.04 -5.54
CA PRO A 251 5.40 -9.33 -6.92
C PRO A 251 4.00 -9.95 -6.99
N VAL A 252 3.14 -9.39 -7.85
CA VAL A 252 1.73 -9.82 -8.03
C VAL A 252 1.50 -10.66 -9.29
N GLY A 253 2.58 -11.09 -9.95
CA GLY A 253 2.52 -11.98 -11.11
C GLY A 253 1.75 -11.37 -12.30
N PRO A 254 0.91 -12.17 -13.00
CA PRO A 254 0.21 -11.74 -14.22
C PRO A 254 -0.79 -10.59 -14.03
N ILE A 255 -1.27 -10.36 -12.79
CA ILE A 255 -2.26 -9.32 -12.47
C ILE A 255 -1.75 -7.92 -12.88
N ALA A 256 -0.43 -7.70 -12.83
CA ALA A 256 0.19 -6.45 -13.26
C ALA A 256 0.00 -6.11 -14.75
N ASN A 257 -0.32 -7.10 -15.58
CA ASN A 257 -0.48 -6.92 -17.02
C ASN A 257 -1.94 -6.66 -17.43
N VAL A 258 -2.89 -6.77 -16.50
CA VAL A 258 -4.32 -6.57 -16.79
C VAL A 258 -4.58 -5.07 -17.05
N PRO A 259 -5.18 -4.68 -18.20
CA PRO A 259 -5.36 -3.29 -18.58
C PRO A 259 -6.07 -2.44 -17.50
N TYR A 260 -7.12 -2.98 -16.89
CA TYR A 260 -7.85 -2.29 -15.83
C TYR A 260 -6.98 -1.98 -14.60
N PHE A 261 -6.22 -2.96 -14.11
CA PHE A 261 -5.36 -2.75 -12.94
C PHE A 261 -4.18 -1.81 -13.23
N ARG A 262 -3.76 -1.69 -14.49
CA ARG A 262 -2.82 -0.64 -14.91
C ARG A 262 -3.44 0.75 -14.81
N ARG A 263 -4.73 0.92 -15.16
CA ARG A 263 -5.48 2.17 -14.95
C ARG A 263 -5.59 2.50 -13.47
N VAL A 264 -5.94 1.51 -12.63
CA VAL A 264 -6.00 1.67 -11.16
C VAL A 264 -4.64 2.13 -10.60
N ALA A 265 -3.54 1.48 -11.00
CA ALA A 265 -2.21 1.86 -10.54
C ALA A 265 -1.79 3.26 -10.99
N ALA A 266 -2.14 3.65 -12.22
CA ALA A 266 -1.91 5.02 -12.71
C ALA A 266 -2.74 6.05 -11.92
N ALA A 267 -4.01 5.75 -11.66
CA ALA A 267 -4.91 6.61 -10.91
C ALA A 267 -4.42 6.82 -9.46
N HIS A 268 -4.02 5.74 -8.78
CA HIS A 268 -3.45 5.84 -7.42
C HIS A 268 -2.13 6.61 -7.41
N LYS A 269 -1.33 6.50 -8.47
CA LYS A 269 -0.09 7.28 -8.56
C LYS A 269 -0.39 8.78 -8.69
N ILE A 270 -1.45 9.18 -9.40
CA ILE A 270 -1.90 10.58 -9.49
C ILE A 270 -2.35 11.09 -8.12
N HIS A 271 -3.04 10.25 -7.34
CA HIS A 271 -3.38 10.55 -5.95
C HIS A 271 -2.14 10.91 -5.11
N HIS A 272 -1.06 10.11 -5.20
CA HIS A 272 0.21 10.38 -4.52
C HIS A 272 0.94 11.65 -5.01
N MET A 273 0.55 12.21 -6.16
CA MET A 273 1.06 13.50 -6.62
C MET A 273 0.27 14.68 -6.04
N ASP A 274 -0.75 14.40 -5.22
CA ASP A 274 -1.65 15.38 -4.61
C ASP A 274 -2.30 16.32 -5.64
N LYS A 275 -2.63 15.77 -6.81
CA LYS A 275 -3.37 16.50 -7.86
C LYS A 275 -4.86 16.44 -7.59
N TYR A 276 -5.62 17.38 -8.18
CA TYR A 276 -7.08 17.41 -8.09
C TYR A 276 -7.59 17.35 -6.64
N GLU A 277 -6.97 18.11 -5.74
CA GLU A 277 -7.29 18.13 -4.30
C GLU A 277 -7.14 16.75 -3.61
N GLY A 278 -6.24 15.91 -4.13
CA GLY A 278 -6.01 14.55 -3.63
C GLY A 278 -6.97 13.51 -4.22
N VAL A 279 -7.74 13.82 -5.27
CA VAL A 279 -8.53 12.81 -5.99
C VAL A 279 -7.60 11.97 -6.89
N PRO A 280 -7.78 10.63 -6.97
CA PRO A 280 -8.87 9.81 -6.41
C PRO A 280 -8.61 9.26 -5.01
N TYR A 281 -9.69 8.97 -4.26
CA TYR A 281 -9.59 8.35 -2.93
C TYR A 281 -9.99 6.86 -2.92
N GLY A 282 -10.76 6.40 -3.90
CA GLY A 282 -11.09 4.99 -4.09
C GLY A 282 -9.95 4.26 -4.81
N LEU A 283 -9.77 2.98 -4.48
CA LEU A 283 -8.77 2.14 -5.14
C LEU A 283 -9.28 1.69 -6.49
N PHE A 284 -10.38 0.95 -6.51
CA PHE A 284 -10.95 0.41 -7.75
C PHE A 284 -11.75 1.48 -8.49
N MET A 285 -12.43 2.37 -7.78
CA MET A 285 -13.15 3.49 -8.37
C MET A 285 -12.23 4.63 -8.81
N GLY A 286 -10.92 4.56 -8.54
CA GLY A 286 -10.00 5.66 -8.79
C GLY A 286 -9.98 6.19 -10.23
N PRO A 287 -9.96 5.34 -11.27
CA PRO A 287 -10.08 5.82 -12.66
C PRO A 287 -11.37 6.60 -12.92
N LYS A 288 -12.49 6.16 -12.36
CA LYS A 288 -13.79 6.84 -12.52
C LYS A 288 -13.83 8.17 -11.78
N GLU A 289 -13.28 8.24 -10.57
CA GLU A 289 -13.17 9.50 -9.83
C GLU A 289 -12.31 10.52 -10.56
N LEU A 290 -11.23 10.09 -11.21
CA LEU A 290 -10.43 10.97 -12.07
C LEU A 290 -11.21 11.44 -13.29
N GLU A 291 -12.01 10.58 -13.92
CA GLU A 291 -12.90 10.97 -15.02
C GLU A 291 -13.90 12.05 -14.57
N GLU A 292 -14.46 11.94 -13.38
CA GLU A 292 -15.42 12.90 -12.81
C GLU A 292 -14.81 14.30 -12.53
N VAL A 293 -13.51 14.39 -12.25
CA VAL A 293 -12.80 15.66 -12.00
C VAL A 293 -12.02 16.18 -13.21
N GLY A 294 -12.17 15.57 -14.39
CA GLY A 294 -11.46 15.97 -15.61
C GLY A 294 -9.98 15.62 -15.61
N GLY A 295 -9.58 14.54 -14.93
CA GLY A 295 -8.21 14.04 -14.82
C GLY A 295 -7.79 13.00 -15.86
N VAL A 296 -8.57 12.84 -16.95
CA VAL A 296 -8.38 11.77 -17.94
C VAL A 296 -7.06 11.92 -18.70
N GLU A 297 -6.67 13.14 -19.06
CA GLU A 297 -5.42 13.38 -19.78
C GLU A 297 -4.20 12.99 -18.93
N ASP A 298 -4.24 13.28 -17.64
CA ASP A 298 -3.16 12.92 -16.72
C ASP A 298 -3.13 11.41 -16.45
N LEU A 299 -4.30 10.76 -16.38
CA LEU A 299 -4.41 9.31 -16.32
C LEU A 299 -3.77 8.63 -17.54
N GLU A 300 -4.10 9.09 -18.75
CA GLU A 300 -3.53 8.53 -19.99
C GLU A 300 -2.02 8.81 -20.12
N LYS A 301 -1.54 9.98 -19.67
CA LYS A 301 -0.10 10.28 -19.59
C LYS A 301 0.63 9.31 -18.64
N GLU A 302 0.09 9.05 -17.46
CA GLU A 302 0.68 8.09 -16.52
C GLU A 302 0.63 6.66 -17.05
N LEU A 303 -0.48 6.25 -17.68
CA LEU A 303 -0.61 4.95 -18.33
C LEU A 303 0.43 4.74 -19.44
N ALA A 304 0.63 5.75 -20.29
CA ALA A 304 1.65 5.73 -21.33
C ALA A 304 3.07 5.65 -20.72
N ARG A 305 3.31 6.33 -19.59
CA ARG A 305 4.57 6.24 -18.85
C ARG A 305 4.82 4.84 -18.29
N ILE A 306 3.80 4.22 -17.67
CA ILE A 306 3.89 2.85 -17.15
C ILE A 306 4.14 1.88 -18.31
N GLY A 307 3.46 2.06 -19.45
CA GLY A 307 3.63 1.23 -20.64
C GLY A 307 5.03 1.27 -21.26
N ARG A 308 5.74 2.40 -21.16
CA ARG A 308 7.15 2.52 -21.60
C ARG A 308 8.15 1.89 -20.63
N SER A 309 7.73 1.58 -19.39
CA SER A 309 8.60 1.06 -18.32
C SER A 309 8.54 -0.46 -18.15
N LEU A 310 7.63 -1.13 -18.86
CA LEU A 310 7.47 -2.59 -18.93
C LEU A 310 8.24 -3.15 -20.13
#